data_AF-A0AB74IZV5-F1
#
_entry.id   AF-A0AB74IZV5-F1
#
_cell.length_a   1.000
_cell.length_b   1.000
_cell.length_c   1.000
_cell.angle_alpha   90.00
_cell.angle_beta   90.00
_cell.angle_gamma   90.00
#
_symmetry.space_group_name_H-M   'P 1'
#
loop_
_entity.id
_entity.type
_entity.pdbx_description
1 polymer ?
#
loop_
_entity_poly.entity_id
_entity_poly.type
_entity_poly.pdbx_seq_one_letter_code
_entity_poly.pdbx_strand_id
1 'polypeptide(L)'
;MSSSKGISPHATLFTHSYARATALGSTDPKASATAMSSHYLPNLTSFTLGTTTTVSTPAEAAKGTLLHLQKLIKAGVGADIRLIRVAVKEISEFSAAVFVTWELVVDDNPISDGGAEGKRVKGKAKGWRWRNCYGYRRMEGQGVDGGVKEGFEYIVSDEEVGELVKRVPKYFEM
;
A
#
# COMPACT_ATOMS: atom_id res chain seq x y z
N MET A 1 -31.94 0.81 -5.33
CA MET A 1 -31.69 0.25 -3.99
C MET A 1 -30.48 -0.66 -4.09
N SER A 2 -29.32 -0.26 -3.55
CA SER A 2 -28.09 -1.05 -3.63
C SER A 2 -28.19 -2.21 -2.65
N SER A 3 -28.17 -3.45 -3.15
CA SER A 3 -28.10 -4.65 -2.34
C SER A 3 -26.88 -4.58 -1.40
N SER A 4 -27.11 -4.64 -0.09
CA SER A 4 -26.06 -4.77 0.93
C SER A 4 -25.42 -6.17 0.96
N LYS A 5 -25.72 -7.03 -0.03
CA LYS A 5 -25.26 -8.42 -0.12
C LYS A 5 -24.16 -8.65 -1.18
N GLY A 6 -23.70 -7.60 -1.85
CA GLY A 6 -22.63 -7.69 -2.86
C GLY A 6 -21.23 -7.71 -2.25
N ILE A 7 -20.22 -8.05 -3.04
CA ILE A 7 -18.82 -8.01 -2.59
C ILE A 7 -18.31 -6.58 -2.37
N SER A 8 -18.92 -5.57 -3.01
CA SER A 8 -18.45 -4.18 -2.92
C SER A 8 -18.44 -3.60 -1.51
N PRO A 9 -19.51 -3.72 -0.68
CA PRO A 9 -19.46 -3.30 0.72
C PRO A 9 -18.32 -3.95 1.51
N HIS A 10 -18.08 -5.26 1.32
CA HIS A 10 -17.00 -5.98 2.00
C HIS A 10 -15.62 -5.47 1.56
N ALA A 11 -15.38 -5.38 0.25
CA ALA A 11 -14.15 -4.85 -0.30
C ALA A 11 -13.86 -3.42 0.18
N THR A 12 -14.90 -2.58 0.27
CA THR A 12 -14.80 -1.20 0.76
C THR A 12 -14.40 -1.16 2.24
N LEU A 13 -15.11 -1.90 3.10
CA LEU A 13 -14.80 -1.96 4.54
C LEU A 13 -13.41 -2.54 4.80
N PHE A 14 -13.04 -3.60 4.08
CA PHE A 14 -11.72 -4.20 4.14
C PHE A 14 -10.63 -3.19 3.76
N THR A 15 -10.85 -2.42 2.69
CA THR A 15 -9.91 -1.38 2.25
C THR A 15 -9.78 -0.25 3.26
N HIS A 16 -10.86 0.15 3.93
CA HIS A 16 -10.76 1.11 5.05
C HIS A 16 -9.99 0.55 6.24
N SER A 17 -10.09 -0.76 6.51
CA SER A 17 -9.24 -1.42 7.51
C SER A 17 -7.76 -1.37 7.11
N TYR A 18 -7.44 -1.69 5.86
CA TYR A 18 -6.10 -1.60 5.33
C TYR A 18 -5.54 -0.17 5.36
N ALA A 19 -6.37 0.83 5.08
CA ALA A 19 -6.00 2.24 5.18
C ALA A 19 -5.66 2.65 6.63
N ARG A 20 -6.40 2.15 7.63
CA ARG A 20 -6.06 2.38 9.05
C ARG A 20 -4.72 1.77 9.41
N ALA A 21 -4.41 0.57 8.93
CA ALA A 21 -3.10 -0.06 9.11
C ALA A 21 -1.98 0.75 8.44
N THR A 22 -2.22 1.25 7.22
CA THR A 22 -1.30 2.10 6.47
C THR A 22 -1.01 3.41 7.20
N ALA A 23 -2.03 4.06 7.76
CA ALA A 23 -1.90 5.33 8.47
C ALA A 23 -1.04 5.25 9.74
N LEU A 24 -0.84 4.06 10.32
CA LEU A 24 0.10 3.88 11.43
C LEU A 24 1.55 4.20 11.03
N GLY A 25 1.87 4.20 9.73
CA GLY A 25 3.24 4.43 9.23
C GLY A 25 3.84 5.76 9.66
N SER A 26 3.01 6.78 9.91
CA SER A 26 3.47 8.09 10.38
C SER A 26 4.03 8.08 11.81
N THR A 27 3.62 7.12 12.64
CA THR A 27 4.01 7.05 14.06
C THR A 27 4.78 5.78 14.41
N ASP A 28 4.38 4.64 13.85
CA ASP A 28 5.01 3.35 14.06
C ASP A 28 5.03 2.52 12.75
N PRO A 29 6.10 2.67 11.94
CA PRO A 29 6.28 1.92 10.70
C PRO A 29 6.25 0.40 10.88
N LYS A 30 6.68 -0.11 12.05
CA LYS A 30 6.72 -1.55 12.33
C LYS A 30 5.33 -2.09 12.61
N ALA A 31 4.55 -1.38 13.44
CA ALA A 31 3.15 -1.71 13.67
C ALA A 31 2.34 -1.59 12.36
N SER A 32 2.58 -0.55 11.56
CA SER A 32 1.97 -0.39 10.25
C SER A 32 2.22 -1.58 9.34
N ALA A 33 3.50 -1.94 9.15
CA ALA A 33 3.88 -3.06 8.29
C ALA A 33 3.27 -4.40 8.74
N THR A 34 3.21 -4.63 10.05
CA THR A 34 2.59 -5.83 10.63
C THR A 34 1.07 -5.84 10.41
N ALA A 35 0.40 -4.70 10.61
CA ALA A 35 -1.04 -4.58 10.41
C ALA A 35 -1.44 -4.62 8.93
N MET A 36 -0.61 -4.09 8.03
CA MET A 36 -0.84 -4.17 6.59
C MET A 36 -0.70 -5.61 6.09
N SER A 37 0.26 -6.37 6.61
CA SER A 37 0.51 -7.72 6.13
C SER A 37 -0.62 -8.70 6.40
N SER A 38 -1.44 -8.46 7.44
CA SER A 38 -2.64 -9.26 7.70
C SER A 38 -3.74 -9.08 6.65
N HIS A 39 -3.63 -8.08 5.77
CA HIS A 39 -4.57 -7.84 4.68
C HIS A 39 -4.17 -8.55 3.38
N TYR A 40 -3.01 -9.22 3.34
CA TYR A 40 -2.52 -9.91 2.16
C TYR A 40 -2.77 -11.42 2.28
N LEU A 41 -3.29 -12.00 1.20
CA LEU A 41 -3.36 -13.44 1.08
C LEU A 41 -1.96 -14.04 0.81
N PRO A 42 -1.73 -15.31 1.16
CA PRO A 42 -0.51 -16.01 0.76
C PRO A 42 -0.30 -15.95 -0.75
N ASN A 43 0.97 -15.88 -1.17
CA ASN A 43 1.38 -15.71 -2.57
C ASN A 43 0.86 -14.42 -3.23
N LEU A 44 0.74 -13.33 -2.45
CA LEU A 44 0.45 -12.00 -2.97
C LEU A 44 1.40 -11.67 -4.12
N THR A 45 0.85 -11.25 -5.26
CA THR A 45 1.66 -10.82 -6.41
C THR A 45 1.65 -9.29 -6.54
N SER A 46 2.82 -8.67 -6.45
CA SER A 46 2.99 -7.24 -6.70
C SER A 46 3.53 -7.01 -8.11
N PHE A 47 2.86 -6.11 -8.84
CA PHE A 47 3.27 -5.63 -10.16
C PHE A 47 3.77 -4.19 -10.03
N THR A 48 4.96 -3.93 -10.56
CA THR A 48 5.62 -2.62 -10.49
C THR A 48 6.45 -2.38 -11.74
N LEU A 49 6.00 -1.49 -12.62
CA LEU A 49 6.69 -1.03 -13.84
C LEU A 49 7.23 -2.20 -14.69
N GLY A 50 6.40 -3.24 -14.87
CA GLY A 50 6.76 -4.45 -15.64
C GLY A 50 7.55 -5.51 -14.86
N THR A 51 7.89 -5.25 -13.60
CA THR A 51 8.48 -6.25 -12.68
C THR A 51 7.38 -6.91 -11.85
N THR A 52 7.54 -8.22 -11.61
CA THR A 52 6.63 -9.01 -10.78
C THR A 52 7.38 -9.55 -9.57
N THR A 53 6.82 -9.35 -8.37
CA THR A 53 7.32 -9.94 -7.12
C THR A 53 6.21 -10.75 -6.46
N THR A 54 6.47 -12.01 -6.14
CA THR A 54 5.54 -12.82 -5.33
C THR A 54 6.02 -12.87 -3.89
N VAL A 55 5.11 -12.61 -2.96
CA VAL A 55 5.36 -12.64 -1.52
C VAL A 55 4.57 -13.81 -0.93
N SER A 56 5.28 -14.80 -0.39
CA SER A 56 4.67 -16.10 -0.06
C SER A 56 3.88 -16.03 1.23
N THR A 57 4.35 -15.23 2.20
CA THR A 57 3.78 -15.20 3.56
C THR A 57 3.53 -13.79 4.10
N PRO A 58 2.59 -13.61 5.06
CA PRO A 58 2.41 -12.34 5.75
C PRO A 58 3.67 -11.84 6.47
N ALA A 59 4.55 -12.73 6.95
CA ALA A 59 5.80 -12.35 7.59
C ALA A 59 6.79 -11.73 6.59
N GLU A 60 6.92 -12.31 5.40
CA GLU A 60 7.69 -11.72 4.30
C GLU A 60 7.12 -10.38 3.87
N ALA A 61 5.79 -10.27 3.77
CA ALA A 61 5.12 -9.04 3.42
C ALA A 61 5.33 -7.93 4.47
N ALA A 62 5.28 -8.27 5.75
CA ALA A 62 5.58 -7.31 6.83
C ALA A 62 7.04 -6.83 6.75
N LYS A 63 7.99 -7.73 6.50
CA LYS A 63 9.41 -7.37 6.35
C LYS A 63 9.62 -6.44 5.16
N GLY A 64 9.06 -6.76 3.98
CA GLY A 64 9.16 -5.94 2.78
C GLY A 64 8.50 -4.57 2.95
N THR A 65 7.30 -4.54 3.54
CA THR A 65 6.57 -3.30 3.82
C THR A 65 7.34 -2.39 4.79
N LEU A 66 7.90 -2.96 5.87
CA LEU A 66 8.71 -2.19 6.80
C LEU A 66 9.94 -1.59 6.13
N LEU A 67 10.63 -2.37 5.30
CA LEU A 67 11.80 -1.88 4.57
C LEU A 67 11.43 -0.72 3.64
N HIS A 68 10.29 -0.81 2.94
CA HIS A 68 9.78 0.27 2.09
C HIS A 68 9.48 1.54 2.91
N LEU A 69 8.74 1.43 4.00
CA LEU A 69 8.42 2.58 4.87
C LEU A 69 9.69 3.23 5.44
N GLN A 70 10.67 2.43 5.87
CA GLN A 70 11.96 2.92 6.36
C GLN A 70 12.76 3.64 5.27
N LYS A 71 12.72 3.15 4.02
CA LYS A 71 13.36 3.83 2.89
C LYS A 71 12.71 5.17 2.58
N LEU A 72 11.38 5.26 2.61
CA LEU A 72 10.66 6.53 2.47
C LEU A 72 11.06 7.54 3.56
N ILE A 73 11.15 7.11 4.82
CA ILE A 73 11.61 7.96 5.94
C ILE A 73 13.06 8.42 5.72
N LYS A 74 13.97 7.50 5.34
CA LYS A 74 15.38 7.81 5.06
C LYS A 74 15.56 8.80 3.90
N ALA A 75 14.67 8.74 2.90
CA ALA A 75 14.62 9.67 1.78
C ALA A 75 14.09 11.07 2.15
N GLY A 76 13.60 11.26 3.38
CA GLY A 76 13.07 12.54 3.85
C GLY A 76 11.63 12.82 3.42
N VAL A 77 10.92 11.83 2.85
CA VAL A 77 9.52 12.00 2.45
C VAL A 77 8.51 11.61 3.54
N GLY A 78 8.95 10.80 4.52
CA GLY A 78 8.10 10.32 5.60
C GLY A 78 7.21 9.14 5.20
N ALA A 79 6.31 8.75 6.10
CA ALA A 79 5.44 7.58 5.95
C ALA A 79 3.96 7.87 6.30
N ASP A 80 3.56 9.14 6.29
CA ASP A 80 2.17 9.54 6.48
C ASP A 80 1.39 9.36 5.17
N ILE A 81 0.86 8.15 4.98
CA ILE A 81 0.10 7.77 3.79
C ILE A 81 -1.39 7.69 4.16
N ARG A 82 -2.21 8.47 3.47
CA ARG A 82 -3.63 8.65 3.77
C ARG A 82 -4.50 8.18 2.62
N LEU A 83 -5.61 7.53 2.98
CA LEU A 83 -6.64 7.15 2.02
C LEU A 83 -7.43 8.39 1.57
N ILE A 84 -7.51 8.61 0.26
CA ILE A 84 -8.32 9.69 -0.34
C ILE A 84 -9.62 9.15 -0.92
N ARG A 85 -9.55 8.01 -1.62
CA ARG A 85 -10.72 7.45 -2.31
C ARG A 85 -10.58 5.95 -2.49
N VAL A 86 -11.70 5.26 -2.35
CA VAL A 86 -11.88 3.86 -2.75
C VAL A 86 -12.90 3.82 -3.89
N ALA A 87 -12.59 3.06 -4.94
CA ALA A 87 -13.55 2.70 -5.97
C ALA A 87 -13.48 1.19 -6.21
N VAL A 88 -14.63 0.52 -6.14
CA VAL A 88 -14.71 -0.94 -6.29
C VAL A 88 -15.37 -1.28 -7.62
N LYS A 89 -14.76 -2.21 -8.35
CA LYS A 89 -15.35 -2.86 -9.52
C LYS A 89 -15.53 -4.33 -9.21
N GLU A 90 -16.79 -4.75 -9.08
CA GLU A 90 -17.12 -6.16 -8.91
C GLU A 90 -16.71 -6.96 -10.16
N ILE A 91 -16.09 -8.11 -9.92
CA ILE A 91 -15.71 -9.09 -10.95
C ILE A 91 -16.62 -10.31 -10.83
N SER A 92 -16.84 -10.79 -9.61
CA SER A 92 -17.76 -11.87 -9.28
C SER A 92 -18.29 -11.71 -7.86
N GLU A 93 -19.12 -12.65 -7.41
CA GLU A 93 -19.56 -12.73 -6.01
C GLU A 93 -18.41 -12.88 -4.99
N PHE A 94 -17.24 -13.38 -5.43
CA PHE A 94 -16.06 -13.64 -4.58
C PHE A 94 -14.85 -12.76 -4.90
N SER A 95 -14.93 -11.90 -5.92
CA SER A 95 -13.81 -11.05 -6.31
C SER A 95 -14.17 -9.66 -6.79
N ALA A 96 -13.30 -8.71 -6.49
CA ALA A 96 -13.40 -7.34 -6.97
C ALA A 96 -12.01 -6.74 -7.24
N ALA A 97 -11.93 -5.88 -8.24
CA ALA A 97 -10.80 -4.96 -8.39
C ALA A 97 -11.09 -3.71 -7.55
N VAL A 98 -10.15 -3.34 -6.68
CA VAL A 98 -10.25 -2.18 -5.80
C VAL A 98 -9.21 -1.15 -6.22
N PHE A 99 -9.68 0.01 -6.66
CA PHE A 99 -8.82 1.14 -6.99
C PHE A 99 -8.76 2.06 -5.79
N VAL A 100 -7.56 2.25 -5.25
CA VAL A 100 -7.35 3.09 -4.07
C VAL A 100 -6.47 4.27 -4.44
N THR A 101 -6.98 5.48 -4.20
CA THR A 101 -6.20 6.70 -4.31
C THR A 101 -5.62 7.03 -2.93
N TRP A 102 -4.30 7.10 -2.88
CA TRP A 102 -3.53 7.44 -1.69
C TRP A 102 -2.97 8.87 -1.81
N GLU A 103 -2.60 9.44 -0.68
CA GLU A 103 -1.85 10.69 -0.57
C GLU A 103 -0.71 10.48 0.43
N LEU A 104 0.52 10.77 0.02
CA LEU A 104 1.63 10.92 0.96
C LEU A 104 1.64 12.36 1.43
N VAL A 105 1.54 12.56 2.72
CA VAL A 105 1.79 13.84 3.37
C VAL A 105 3.26 13.87 3.75
N VAL A 106 3.96 14.89 3.25
CA VAL A 106 5.37 15.09 3.55
C VAL A 106 5.48 16.21 4.58
N ASP A 107 6.26 15.97 5.63
CA ASP A 107 6.66 17.00 6.55
C ASP A 107 7.55 18.03 5.85
N ASP A 108 7.70 19.23 6.40
CA ASP A 108 8.48 20.35 5.83
C ASP A 108 10.01 20.10 5.71
N ASN A 109 10.44 18.83 5.76
CA ASN A 109 11.82 18.39 5.69
C ASN A 109 12.36 18.34 4.24
N PRO A 110 13.64 18.66 4.00
CA PRO A 110 14.26 18.51 2.68
C PRO A 110 14.43 17.04 2.28
N ILE A 111 14.18 16.70 1.01
CA ILE A 111 14.49 15.38 0.43
C ILE A 111 16.02 15.19 0.42
N SER A 112 16.50 14.02 0.85
CA SER A 112 17.92 13.65 0.76
C SER A 112 18.24 13.16 -0.66
N ASP A 113 19.37 13.60 -1.24
CA ASP A 113 19.83 13.19 -2.58
C ASP A 113 20.68 11.90 -2.56
N GLY A 114 20.62 11.15 -1.47
CA GLY A 114 21.33 9.87 -1.31
C GLY A 114 22.85 9.98 -1.18
N GLY A 115 23.42 11.18 -1.03
CA GLY A 115 24.86 11.38 -0.83
C GLY A 115 25.24 11.76 0.60
N ALA A 116 26.28 11.12 1.15
CA ALA A 116 26.98 11.62 2.33
C ALA A 116 27.37 13.10 2.11
N GLU A 117 26.95 13.98 3.02
CA GLU A 117 27.21 15.44 3.02
C GLU A 117 26.88 16.20 1.72
N GLY A 118 25.96 15.69 0.90
CA GLY A 118 25.55 16.26 -0.38
C GLY A 118 24.41 17.29 -0.28
N LYS A 119 24.42 18.28 -1.17
CA LYS A 119 23.56 19.48 -1.20
C LYS A 119 22.07 19.20 -0.89
N ARG A 120 21.57 19.82 0.18
CA ARG A 120 20.12 20.02 0.40
C ARG A 120 19.51 20.67 -0.83
N VAL A 121 18.71 19.92 -1.60
CA VAL A 121 17.87 20.51 -2.64
C VAL A 121 16.89 21.45 -1.94
N LYS A 122 16.97 22.76 -2.20
CA LYS A 122 16.02 23.75 -1.68
C LYS A 122 14.66 23.49 -2.34
N GLY A 123 13.83 22.69 -1.67
CA GLY A 123 12.43 22.47 -2.01
C GLY A 123 11.78 21.61 -0.95
N LYS A 124 10.74 22.14 -0.28
CA LYS A 124 9.83 21.33 0.53
C LYS A 124 9.21 20.29 -0.42
N ALA A 125 9.37 19.00 -0.14
CA ALA A 125 8.66 18.01 -0.94
C ALA A 125 7.16 18.26 -0.75
N LYS A 126 6.44 18.53 -1.83
CA LYS A 126 4.98 18.55 -1.76
C LYS A 126 4.53 17.10 -1.75
N GLY A 127 3.64 16.78 -0.82
CA GLY A 127 2.88 15.53 -0.86
C GLY A 127 2.29 15.26 -2.23
N TRP A 128 2.08 14.00 -2.56
CA TRP A 128 1.55 13.60 -3.85
C TRP A 128 0.54 12.49 -3.70
N ARG A 129 -0.25 12.32 -4.77
CA ARG A 129 -1.26 11.29 -4.86
C ARG A 129 -0.88 10.29 -5.93
N TRP A 130 -1.24 9.05 -5.69
CA TRP A 130 -1.14 7.98 -6.65
C TRP A 130 -2.32 7.05 -6.48
N ARG A 131 -2.55 6.20 -7.48
CA ARG A 131 -3.56 5.16 -7.41
C ARG A 131 -2.93 3.79 -7.56
N ASN A 132 -3.27 2.90 -6.64
CA ASN A 132 -2.96 1.47 -6.73
C ASN A 132 -4.24 0.68 -7.07
N CYS A 133 -4.09 -0.46 -7.74
CA CYS A 133 -5.16 -1.42 -7.97
C CYS A 133 -4.88 -2.69 -7.16
N TYR A 134 -5.88 -3.16 -6.42
CA TYR A 134 -5.77 -4.34 -5.57
C TYR A 134 -6.80 -5.40 -5.98
N GLY A 135 -6.37 -6.65 -6.06
CA GLY A 135 -7.26 -7.79 -6.27
C GLY A 135 -7.83 -8.28 -4.96
N TYR A 136 -9.06 -7.89 -4.63
CA TYR A 136 -9.73 -8.34 -3.41
C TYR A 136 -10.45 -9.67 -3.62
N ARG A 137 -10.25 -10.58 -2.68
CA ARG A 137 -10.96 -11.87 -2.58
C ARG A 137 -11.71 -11.98 -1.27
N ARG A 138 -12.87 -12.62 -1.32
CA ARG A 138 -13.64 -13.04 -0.15
C ARG A 138 -14.21 -14.43 -0.40
N MET A 139 -13.90 -15.38 0.47
CA MET A 139 -14.34 -16.77 0.40
C MET A 139 -14.91 -17.17 1.76
N GLU A 140 -16.22 -17.43 1.80
CA GLU A 140 -16.88 -17.97 3.00
C GLU A 140 -16.57 -19.46 3.17
N GLY A 141 -16.52 -19.95 4.40
CA GLY A 141 -16.25 -21.36 4.69
C GLY A 141 -14.77 -21.78 4.55
N GLN A 142 -13.90 -20.88 4.12
CA GLN A 142 -12.46 -21.16 3.90
C GLN A 142 -11.53 -20.44 4.88
N GLY A 143 -12.08 -19.72 5.87
CA GLY A 143 -11.33 -19.13 6.97
C GLY A 143 -10.98 -20.13 8.07
N VAL A 144 -10.26 -19.66 9.09
CA VAL A 144 -10.01 -20.44 10.31
C VAL A 144 -11.35 -20.85 10.92
N ASP A 145 -11.47 -22.14 11.29
CA ASP A 145 -12.69 -22.76 11.83
C ASP A 145 -13.94 -22.66 10.94
N GLY A 146 -13.75 -22.60 9.61
CA GLY A 146 -14.86 -22.45 8.66
C GLY A 146 -15.37 -21.01 8.52
N GLY A 147 -14.62 -20.03 9.03
CA GLY A 147 -14.93 -18.62 8.91
C GLY A 147 -14.73 -18.03 7.50
N VAL A 148 -14.66 -16.70 7.43
CA VAL A 148 -14.38 -15.98 6.18
C VAL A 148 -12.87 -15.85 5.97
N LYS A 149 -12.41 -16.19 4.76
CA LYS A 149 -11.07 -15.86 4.28
C LYS A 149 -11.17 -14.70 3.30
N GLU A 150 -10.58 -13.57 3.62
CA GLU A 150 -10.54 -12.40 2.76
C GLU A 150 -9.17 -11.74 2.74
N GLY A 151 -8.85 -11.06 1.64
CA GLY A 151 -7.58 -10.34 1.50
C GLY A 151 -7.27 -9.92 0.08
N PHE A 152 -6.16 -9.19 -0.07
CA PHE A 152 -5.61 -8.85 -1.38
C PHE A 152 -4.71 -9.98 -1.88
N GLU A 153 -4.94 -10.42 -3.13
CA GLU A 153 -4.15 -11.45 -3.81
C GLU A 153 -3.12 -10.85 -4.80
N TYR A 154 -3.35 -9.62 -5.25
CA TYR A 154 -2.39 -8.86 -6.04
C TYR A 154 -2.46 -7.35 -5.76
N ILE A 155 -1.39 -6.65 -6.12
CA ILE A 155 -1.28 -5.18 -6.11
C ILE A 155 -0.62 -4.72 -7.41
N VAL A 156 -1.14 -3.66 -8.03
CA VAL A 156 -0.49 -2.92 -9.11
C VAL A 156 -0.11 -1.54 -8.57
N SER A 157 1.20 -1.26 -8.51
CA SER A 157 1.79 -0.08 -7.86
C SER A 157 2.56 0.84 -8.82
N ASP A 158 2.24 0.79 -10.11
CA ASP A 158 2.96 1.55 -11.15
C ASP A 158 2.92 3.07 -10.90
N GLU A 159 1.76 3.62 -10.54
CA GLU A 159 1.65 5.07 -10.25
C GLU A 159 2.40 5.44 -8.96
N GLU A 160 2.39 4.57 -7.93
CA GLU A 160 3.14 4.80 -6.69
C GLU A 160 4.62 4.98 -6.98
N VAL A 161 5.21 3.98 -7.63
CA VAL A 161 6.64 3.97 -7.92
C VAL A 161 7.00 5.02 -8.95
N GLY A 162 6.14 5.21 -9.97
CA GLY A 162 6.31 6.25 -10.98
C GLY A 162 6.34 7.67 -10.38
N GLU A 163 5.47 7.98 -9.42
CA GLU A 163 5.47 9.28 -8.75
C GLU A 163 6.64 9.43 -7.75
N LEU A 164 7.04 8.33 -7.11
CA LEU A 164 8.16 8.30 -6.17
C LEU A 164 9.50 8.59 -6.87
N VAL A 165 9.82 7.90 -7.97
CA VAL A 165 11.10 8.08 -8.67
C VAL A 165 11.23 9.45 -9.34
N LYS A 166 10.11 10.12 -9.65
CA LYS A 166 10.12 11.51 -10.14
C LYS A 166 10.56 12.52 -9.08
N ARG A 167 10.36 12.22 -7.79
CA ARG A 167 10.57 13.14 -6.66
C ARG A 167 11.78 12.78 -5.81
N VAL A 168 12.10 11.50 -5.73
CA VAL A 168 13.28 10.97 -5.06
C VAL A 168 14.13 10.24 -6.09
N PRO A 169 14.97 10.98 -6.86
CA PRO A 169 15.92 10.36 -7.78
C PRO A 169 16.81 9.37 -7.01
N LYS A 170 17.13 8.22 -7.61
CA LYS A 170 17.96 7.16 -7.00
C LYS A 170 17.36 6.44 -5.79
N TYR A 171 16.04 6.52 -5.57
CA TYR A 171 15.36 5.79 -4.47
C TYR A 171 15.75 4.30 -4.37
N PHE A 172 15.95 3.63 -5.51
CA PHE A 172 16.34 2.21 -5.56
C PHE A 172 17.83 1.93 -5.32
N GLU A 173 18.69 2.96 -5.35
CA GLU A 173 20.13 2.85 -5.08
C GLU A 173 20.48 3.11 -3.59
N MET A 174 19.49 3.52 -2.78
CA MET A 174 19.63 3.92 -1.36
C MET A 174 19.53 2.79 -0.33
#